data_AF-A0A535ZT93-F1
#
_entry.id   AF-A0A535ZT93-F1
#
_cell.length_a   1.000
_cell.length_b   1.000
_cell.length_c   1.000
_cell.angle_alpha   90.00
_cell.angle_beta   90.00
_cell.angle_gamma   90.00
#
_symmetry.space_group_name_H-M   'P 1'
#
loop_
_entity.id
_entity.type
_entity.pdbx_description
1 polymer ?
#
loop_
_entity_poly.entity_id
_entity_poly.type
_entity_poly.pdbx_seq_one_letter_code
_entity_poly.pdbx_strand_id
1 'polypeptide(L)' 'MKMLKQVQQMQDRMAKVQAELESETVEASAGGGAVRVIATGAQKVVSVV' A
#
# COMPACT_ATOMS: atom_id res chain seq x y z
N MET A 1 -11.16 -30.40 2.52
CA MET A 1 -10.45 -29.96 1.29
C MET A 1 -10.84 -28.56 0.79
N LYS A 2 -12.12 -28.14 0.81
CA LYS A 2 -12.52 -26.77 0.39
C LYS A 2 -11.81 -25.65 1.17
N MET A 3 -11.63 -25.81 2.49
CA MET A 3 -10.91 -24.84 3.32
C MET A 3 -9.44 -24.65 2.95
N LEU A 4 -8.70 -25.73 2.65
CA LEU A 4 -7.29 -25.62 2.26
C LEU A 4 -7.12 -24.79 0.98
N LYS A 5 -8.00 -25.02 -0.02
CA LYS A 5 -8.01 -24.24 -1.27
C LYS A 5 -8.33 -22.76 -1.03
N GLN A 6 -9.27 -22.46 -0.13
CA GLN A 6 -9.60 -21.08 0.23
C GLN A 6 -8.44 -20.38 0.96
N VAL A 7 -7.75 -21.09 1.86
CA VAL A 7 -6.57 -20.58 2.56
C VAL A 7 -5.40 -20.33 1.60
N GLN A 8 -5.19 -21.19 0.60
CA GLN A 8 -4.17 -20.95 -0.43
C GLN A 8 -4.49 -19.71 -1.26
N GLN A 9 -5.73 -19.57 -1.73
CA GLN A 9 -6.17 -18.39 -2.50
C GLN A 9 -6.06 -17.10 -1.69
N MET A 10 -6.35 -17.15 -0.39
CA MET A 10 -6.15 -16.02 0.50
C MET A 10 -4.67 -15.64 0.61
N GLN A 11 -3.78 -16.61 0.81
CA GLN A 11 -2.34 -16.37 0.90
C GLN A 11 -1.80 -15.71 -0.37
N ASP A 12 -2.17 -16.24 -1.55
CA ASP A 12 -1.74 -15.68 -2.84
C ASP A 12 -2.28 -14.25 -3.03
N ARG A 13 -3.55 -14.02 -2.67
CA ARG A 13 -4.17 -12.68 -2.75
C ARG A 13 -3.51 -11.69 -1.80
N MET A 14 -3.21 -12.10 -0.58
CA MET A 14 -2.54 -11.25 0.40
C MET A 14 -1.13 -10.88 -0.05
N ALA A 15 -0.36 -11.84 -0.57
CA ALA A 15 0.97 -11.58 -1.11
C ALA A 15 0.92 -10.59 -2.28
N LYS A 16 -0.08 -10.72 -3.17
CA LYS A 16 -0.28 -9.79 -4.28
C LYS A 16 -0.64 -8.38 -3.80
N VAL A 17 -1.60 -8.25 -2.88
CA VAL A 17 -2.00 -6.96 -2.31
C VAL A 17 -0.80 -6.30 -1.62
N GLN A 18 0.00 -7.06 -0.87
CA GLN A 18 1.18 -6.52 -0.21
C GLN A 18 2.21 -5.97 -1.22
N ALA A 19 2.41 -6.66 -2.34
CA ALA A 19 3.30 -6.19 -3.41
C ALA A 19 2.76 -4.94 -4.12
N GLU A 20 1.44 -4.84 -4.33
CA GLU A 20 0.80 -3.65 -4.91
C GLU A 20 0.99 -2.42 -4.00
N LEU A 21 0.72 -2.57 -2.69
CA LEU A 21 0.85 -1.52 -1.68
C LEU A 21 2.28 -0.97 -1.52
N GLU A 22 3.31 -1.77 -1.83
CA GLU A 22 4.71 -1.31 -1.81
C GLU A 22 4.98 -0.20 -2.84
N SER A 23 4.24 -0.19 -3.95
CA SER A 23 4.45 0.75 -5.06
C SER A 23 3.33 1.77 -5.24
N GLU A 24 2.11 1.45 -4.77
CA GLU A 24 0.97 2.35 -4.86
C GLU A 24 1.20 3.56 -3.94
N THR A 25 1.08 4.77 -4.49
CA THR A 25 1.37 6.02 -3.78
C THR A 25 0.12 6.84 -3.53
N VAL A 26 0.09 7.52 -2.38
CA VAL A 26 -0.89 8.55 -2.03
C VAL A 26 -0.20 9.87 -1.74
N GLU A 27 -0.87 10.98 -2.08
CA GLU A 27 -0.39 12.34 -1.82
C GLU A 27 -1.28 13.01 -0.76
N ALA A 28 -0.65 13.69 0.20
CA ALA A 28 -1.33 14.52 1.17
C ALA A 28 -0.59 15.85 1.35
N SER A 29 -1.32 16.90 1.73
CA SER A 29 -0.75 18.22 2.00
C SER A 29 -1.23 18.80 3.33
N ALA A 30 -0.37 19.59 3.98
CA ALA A 30 -0.65 20.30 5.22
C ALA A 30 -0.24 21.78 5.11
N GLY A 31 -0.72 22.61 6.05
CA GLY A 31 -0.34 24.03 6.13
C GLY A 31 -0.77 24.84 4.90
N GLY A 32 -1.93 24.54 4.31
CA GLY A 32 -2.40 25.22 3.10
C GLY A 32 -1.60 24.90 1.84
N GLY A 33 -0.86 23.78 1.83
CA GLY A 33 0.01 23.37 0.72
C GLY A 33 1.49 23.70 0.94
N ALA A 34 1.85 24.27 2.09
CA ALA A 34 3.24 24.53 2.46
C ALA A 34 4.06 23.25 2.67
N VAL A 35 3.39 22.12 2.95
CA VAL A 35 4.01 20.79 3.00
C VAL A 35 3.15 19.83 2.17
N ARG A 36 3.79 19.06 1.29
CA ARG A 36 3.21 18.00 0.47
C ARG A 36 4.07 16.75 0.61
N VAL A 37 3.43 15.63 0.91
CA VAL A 37 4.10 14.34 1.11
C VAL A 37 3.49 13.33 0.15
N ILE A 38 4.36 12.54 -0.50
CA ILE A 38 3.97 11.34 -1.22
C ILE A 38 4.49 10.14 -0.44
N ALA A 39 3.63 9.19 -0.14
CA ALA A 39 3.96 7.96 0.57
C ALA A 39 3.32 6.74 -0.10
N THR A 40 3.92 5.56 0.07
CA THR A 40 3.36 4.31 -0.44
C THR A 40 2.30 3.72 0.51
N GLY A 41 1.49 2.79 0.01
CA GLY A 41 0.58 1.97 0.83
C GLY A 41 1.29 1.14 1.90
N ALA A 42 2.58 0.87 1.74
CA ALA A 42 3.47 0.28 2.74
C ALA A 42 4.05 1.30 3.74
N GLN A 43 3.51 2.53 3.79
CA GLN A 43 3.89 3.60 4.71
C GLN A 43 5.34 4.10 4.53
N LYS A 44 5.91 3.96 3.34
CA LYS A 44 7.23 4.53 3.02
C LYS A 44 7.05 5.91 2.41
N VAL A 45 7.70 6.92 2.98
CA VAL A 45 7.75 8.27 2.39
C VAL A 45 8.69 8.24 1.19
N VAL A 46 8.20 8.70 0.03
CA VAL A 46 8.98 8.74 -1.21
C VAL A 46 9.34 10.17 -1.63
N SER A 47 8.57 11.17 -1.21
CA SER A 47 8.85 12.57 -1.51
C SER A 47 8.24 13.49 -0.45
N VAL A 48 8.93 14.61 -0.18
CA VAL A 48 8.44 15.73 0.65
C VAL A 48 8.81 17.04 -0.03
N VAL A 49 7.86 17.96 -0.15
CA VAL A 49 8.01 19.31 -0.70
C VAL A 49 7.34 20.32 0.21
#